data_AF-A0A8J2M853-F1
#
_entry.id   AF-A0A8J2M853-F1
#
_cell.length_a   1.000
_cell.length_b   1.000
_cell.length_c   1.000
_cell.angle_alpha   90.00
_cell.angle_beta   90.00
_cell.angle_gamma   90.00
#
_symmetry.space_group_name_H-M   'P 1'
#
loop_
_entity.id
_entity.type
_entity.pdbx_description
1 polymer ?
#
loop_
_entity_poly.entity_id
_entity_poly.type
_entity_poly.pdbx_seq_one_letter_code
_entity_poly.pdbx_strand_id
1 'polypeptide(L)'
;MATNSVEDRLSSEISSATDQHESSYFQRKKRRLHADQRARLTYQKILAERKAEKEKRQLEREKRQQVLEEHASIKRRMNKALSKKSRRGQPNLNAQIEVLLVKIEKRMEKS
;
A
#
# COMPACT_ATOMS: atom_id res chain seq x y z
N MET A 1 62.22 -8.91 19.84
CA MET A 1 61.45 -9.35 21.03
C MET A 1 60.11 -9.84 20.55
N ALA A 2 59.92 -11.16 20.52
CA ALA A 2 58.76 -11.85 19.97
C ALA A 2 58.05 -12.60 21.10
N THR A 3 56.84 -12.19 21.47
CA THR A 3 56.02 -12.87 22.50
C THR A 3 54.52 -12.70 22.25
N ASN A 4 54.01 -12.90 21.03
CA ASN A 4 52.56 -12.86 20.75
C ASN A 4 52.10 -14.09 19.94
N SER A 5 52.33 -15.32 20.43
CA SER A 5 51.87 -16.52 19.73
C SER A 5 51.32 -17.64 20.63
N VAL A 6 51.49 -17.54 21.95
CA VAL A 6 51.09 -18.61 22.89
C VAL A 6 49.67 -18.39 23.44
N GLU A 7 49.22 -17.14 23.58
CA GLU A 7 47.90 -16.77 24.13
C GLU A 7 46.73 -17.05 23.15
N ASP A 8 46.96 -16.88 21.85
CA ASP A 8 45.89 -17.04 20.85
C ASP A 8 45.53 -18.51 20.58
N ARG A 9 46.46 -19.46 20.79
CA ARG A 9 46.18 -20.89 20.59
C ARG A 9 45.37 -21.50 21.73
N LEU A 10 45.67 -21.12 22.97
CA LEU A 10 44.94 -21.59 24.18
C LEU A 10 43.49 -21.10 24.22
N SER A 11 43.22 -19.90 23.69
CA SER A 11 41.87 -19.34 23.64
C SER A 11 40.94 -20.05 22.63
N SER A 12 41.52 -20.62 21.56
CA SER A 12 40.75 -21.32 20.52
C SER A 12 40.40 -22.77 20.87
N GLU A 13 41.23 -23.47 21.65
CA GLU A 13 40.97 -24.87 22.01
C GLU A 13 39.90 -25.00 23.11
N ILE A 14 39.82 -24.05 24.05
CA ILE A 14 38.81 -24.06 25.13
C ILE A 14 37.41 -23.74 24.58
N SER A 15 37.32 -22.97 23.48
CA SER A 15 36.05 -22.55 22.88
C SER A 15 35.37 -23.63 22.03
N SER A 16 36.09 -24.68 21.62
CA SER A 16 35.54 -25.73 20.73
C SER A 16 35.07 -27.00 21.46
N ALA A 17 35.50 -27.20 22.72
CA ALA A 17 35.14 -28.39 23.50
C ALA A 17 33.84 -28.25 24.30
N THR A 18 33.35 -27.02 24.54
CA THR A 18 32.14 -26.76 25.34
C THR A 18 30.87 -26.60 24.50
N ASP A 19 30.99 -26.39 23.19
CA ASP A 19 29.84 -26.11 22.31
C ASP A 19 29.14 -27.37 21.76
N GLN A 20 29.70 -28.56 21.97
CA GLN A 20 29.18 -29.82 21.40
C GLN A 20 28.43 -30.71 22.41
N HIS A 21 28.31 -30.32 23.68
CA HIS A 21 27.69 -31.17 24.72
C HIS A 21 26.45 -30.57 25.42
N GLU A 22 26.02 -29.36 25.08
CA GLU A 22 24.85 -28.69 25.71
C GLU A 22 23.63 -28.56 24.76
N SER A 23 23.61 -29.23 23.61
CA SER A 23 22.48 -29.14 22.66
C SER A 23 21.33 -30.12 22.96
N SER A 24 21.50 -31.04 23.92
CA SER A 24 20.59 -32.19 24.11
C SER A 24 19.81 -32.22 25.43
N TYR A 25 20.09 -31.34 26.40
CA TYR A 25 19.38 -31.35 27.69
C TYR A 25 18.82 -29.96 27.96
N PHE A 26 17.52 -29.88 28.28
CA PHE A 26 16.74 -28.66 28.46
C PHE A 26 16.12 -28.02 27.20
N GLN A 27 15.33 -28.80 26.47
CA GLN A 27 14.11 -28.23 25.86
C GLN A 27 13.11 -27.82 26.96
N ARG A 28 13.46 -26.80 27.77
CA ARG A 28 12.52 -26.21 28.73
C ARG A 28 11.40 -25.55 27.94
N LYS A 29 10.16 -25.98 28.16
CA LYS A 29 8.97 -25.35 27.58
C LYS A 29 8.99 -23.86 27.96
N LYS A 30 9.01 -22.96 26.98
CA LYS A 30 8.93 -21.51 27.22
C LYS A 30 7.67 -21.22 28.04
N ARG A 31 7.81 -20.49 29.17
CA ARG A 31 6.66 -20.07 29.97
C ARG A 31 5.74 -19.21 29.11
N ARG A 32 4.43 -19.50 29.14
CA ARG A 32 3.46 -18.68 28.40
C ARG A 32 3.46 -17.27 28.99
N LEU A 33 3.34 -16.24 28.13
CA LEU A 33 3.24 -14.84 28.57
C LEU A 33 2.07 -14.64 29.54
N HIS A 34 2.18 -13.69 30.47
CA HIS A 34 1.07 -13.30 31.34
C HIS A 34 -0.13 -12.81 30.52
N ALA A 35 -1.36 -13.00 31.02
CA ALA A 35 -2.58 -12.65 30.29
C ALA A 35 -2.56 -11.18 29.83
N ASP A 36 -2.15 -10.27 30.71
CA ASP A 36 -2.08 -8.83 30.41
C ASP A 36 -1.07 -8.50 29.31
N GLN A 37 0.06 -9.20 29.30
CA GLN A 37 1.07 -9.00 28.25
C GLN A 37 0.55 -9.48 26.90
N ARG A 38 -0.18 -10.60 26.87
CA ARG A 38 -0.84 -11.06 25.62
C ARG A 38 -1.89 -10.05 25.18
N ALA A 39 -2.72 -9.55 26.09
CA ALA A 39 -3.76 -8.56 25.80
C ALA A 39 -3.17 -7.27 25.20
N ARG A 40 -2.04 -6.78 25.73
CA ARG A 40 -1.34 -5.61 25.19
C ARG A 40 -0.84 -5.85 23.77
N LEU A 41 -0.21 -7.01 23.51
CA LEU A 41 0.28 -7.36 22.18
C LEU A 41 -0.85 -7.52 21.17
N THR A 42 -1.97 -8.15 21.56
CA THR A 42 -3.15 -8.28 20.68
C THR A 42 -3.77 -6.92 20.39
N TYR A 43 -3.85 -6.03 21.39
CA TYR A 43 -4.38 -4.70 21.20
C TYR A 43 -3.54 -3.88 20.21
N GLN A 44 -2.21 -3.94 20.34
CA GLN A 44 -1.30 -3.27 19.40
C GLN A 44 -1.45 -3.80 17.97
N LYS A 45 -1.60 -5.12 17.81
CA LYS A 45 -1.87 -5.74 16.49
C LYS A 45 -3.18 -5.23 15.89
N ILE A 46 -4.25 -5.22 16.67
CA ILE A 46 -5.57 -4.72 16.22
C ILE A 46 -5.49 -3.23 15.82
N LEU A 47 -4.74 -2.42 16.56
CA LEU A 47 -4.54 -1.01 16.20
C LEU A 47 -3.80 -0.86 14.87
N ALA A 48 -2.72 -1.64 14.66
CA ALA A 48 -1.97 -1.62 13.41
C ALA A 48 -2.83 -2.09 12.23
N GLU A 49 -3.60 -3.16 12.39
CA GLU A 49 -4.53 -3.67 11.39
C GLU A 49 -5.60 -2.63 11.03
N ARG A 50 -6.24 -2.00 12.03
CA ARG A 50 -7.23 -0.94 11.80
C ARG A 50 -6.64 0.25 11.05
N LYS A 51 -5.40 0.64 11.36
CA LYS A 51 -4.71 1.72 10.66
C LYS A 51 -4.48 1.37 9.19
N ALA A 52 -3.93 0.18 8.92
CA ALA A 52 -3.70 -0.30 7.56
C ALA A 52 -5.01 -0.45 6.76
N GLU A 53 -6.09 -0.93 7.39
CA GLU A 53 -7.40 -1.03 6.74
C GLU A 53 -7.98 0.35 6.42
N LYS A 54 -7.85 1.31 7.33
CA LYS A 54 -8.30 2.69 7.12
C LYS A 54 -7.58 3.33 5.93
N GLU A 55 -6.26 3.17 5.85
CA GLU A 55 -5.44 3.69 4.74
C GLU A 55 -5.86 3.05 3.41
N LYS A 56 -6.02 1.72 3.34
CA LYS A 56 -6.52 1.02 2.14
C LYS A 56 -7.89 1.55 1.70
N ARG A 57 -8.81 1.72 2.65
CA ARG A 57 -10.16 2.23 2.39
C ARG A 57 -10.15 3.68 1.90
N GLN A 58 -9.26 4.52 2.43
CA GLN A 58 -9.10 5.90 1.96
C GLN A 58 -8.61 5.94 0.52
N LEU A 59 -7.57 5.17 0.19
CA LEU A 59 -7.06 5.07 -1.18
C LEU A 59 -8.12 4.58 -2.17
N GLU A 60 -8.94 3.59 -1.79
CA GLU A 60 -10.03 3.12 -2.63
C GLU A 60 -11.11 4.20 -2.86
N ARG A 61 -11.47 4.93 -1.80
CA ARG A 61 -12.41 6.06 -1.90
C ARG A 61 -11.89 7.17 -2.79
N GLU A 62 -10.62 7.53 -2.66
CA GLU A 62 -9.98 8.56 -3.48
C GLU A 62 -9.97 8.15 -4.96
N LYS A 63 -9.57 6.91 -5.27
CA LYS A 63 -9.63 6.37 -6.64
C LYS A 63 -11.04 6.42 -7.21
N ARG A 64 -12.04 5.98 -6.44
CA ARG A 64 -13.44 6.03 -6.85
C ARG A 64 -13.91 7.46 -7.09
N GLN A 65 -13.54 8.38 -6.20
CA GLN A 65 -13.90 9.78 -6.30
C GLN A 65 -13.28 10.43 -7.55
N GLN A 66 -11.99 10.19 -7.82
CA GLN A 66 -11.31 10.68 -9.02
C GLN A 66 -12.03 10.25 -10.31
N VAL A 67 -12.38 8.96 -10.43
CA VAL A 67 -13.12 8.45 -11.61
C VAL A 67 -14.50 9.13 -11.75
N LEU A 68 -15.21 9.35 -10.63
CA LEU A 68 -16.51 10.02 -10.65
C LEU A 68 -16.38 11.51 -11.03
N GLU A 69 -15.37 12.20 -10.51
CA GLU A 69 -15.08 13.60 -10.81
C GLU A 69 -14.69 13.79 -12.26
N GLU A 70 -13.83 12.93 -12.80
CA GLU A 70 -13.46 12.92 -14.22
C GLU A 70 -14.70 12.74 -15.10
N HIS A 71 -15.53 11.72 -14.80
CA HIS A 71 -16.75 11.48 -15.55
C HIS A 71 -17.73 12.67 -15.47
N ALA A 72 -17.91 13.24 -14.28
CA ALA A 72 -18.78 14.41 -14.08
C ALA A 72 -18.24 15.64 -14.83
N SER A 73 -16.93 15.86 -14.83
CA SER A 73 -16.28 16.97 -15.52
C SER A 73 -16.47 16.85 -17.04
N ILE A 74 -16.31 15.66 -17.62
CA ILE A 74 -16.53 15.39 -19.04
C ILE A 74 -17.99 15.66 -19.39
N LYS A 75 -18.93 15.11 -18.60
CA LYS A 75 -20.38 15.32 -18.80
C LYS A 75 -20.74 16.80 -18.77
N ARG A 76 -20.19 17.56 -17.82
CA ARG A 76 -20.41 19.01 -17.70
C ARG A 76 -19.86 19.75 -18.92
N ARG A 77 -18.66 19.42 -19.39
CA ARG A 77 -18.05 20.03 -20.60
C ARG A 77 -18.90 19.77 -21.85
N MET A 78 -19.34 18.53 -22.04
CA MET A 78 -20.22 18.15 -23.15
C MET A 78 -21.55 18.92 -23.11
N ASN A 79 -22.21 18.93 -21.95
CA ASN A 79 -23.47 19.65 -21.79
C ASN A 79 -23.30 21.16 -22.05
N LYS A 80 -22.19 21.74 -21.60
CA LYS A 80 -21.86 23.15 -21.88
C LYS A 80 -21.71 23.39 -23.38
N ALA A 81 -21.00 22.53 -24.11
CA ALA A 81 -20.88 22.64 -25.56
C ALA A 81 -22.23 22.52 -26.28
N LEU A 82 -23.06 21.54 -25.90
CA LEU A 82 -24.40 21.35 -26.48
C LEU A 82 -25.37 22.49 -26.16
N SER A 83 -25.19 23.18 -25.03
CA SER A 83 -25.99 24.34 -24.65
C SER A 83 -25.65 25.61 -25.44
N LYS A 84 -24.54 25.64 -26.20
CA LYS A 84 -24.14 26.79 -27.00
C LYS A 84 -25.16 27.04 -28.12
N LYS A 85 -25.70 28.25 -28.16
CA LYS A 85 -26.66 28.71 -29.17
C LYS A 85 -26.13 29.95 -29.89
N SER A 86 -26.56 30.14 -31.13
CA SER A 86 -26.30 31.35 -31.91
C SER A 86 -27.11 32.53 -31.36
N ARG A 87 -26.83 33.75 -31.85
CA ARG A 87 -27.58 34.95 -31.47
C ARG A 87 -29.09 34.86 -31.77
N ARG A 88 -29.47 33.99 -32.73
CA ARG A 88 -30.88 33.68 -33.07
C ARG A 88 -31.43 32.47 -32.30
N GLY A 89 -30.70 31.95 -31.30
CA GLY A 89 -31.13 30.84 -30.45
C GLY A 89 -30.98 29.44 -31.06
N GLN A 90 -30.48 29.33 -32.30
CA GLN A 90 -30.24 28.04 -32.94
C GLN A 90 -29.06 27.31 -32.30
N PRO A 91 -29.07 25.98 -32.21
CA PRO A 91 -27.96 25.23 -31.65
C PRO A 91 -26.71 25.36 -32.53
N ASN A 92 -25.54 25.46 -31.90
CA ASN A 92 -24.27 25.59 -32.64
C ASN A 92 -23.84 24.22 -33.19
N LEU A 93 -23.72 24.09 -34.52
CA LEU A 93 -23.34 22.85 -35.19
C LEU A 93 -21.91 22.42 -34.85
N ASN A 94 -20.95 23.34 -34.90
CA ASN A 94 -19.54 23.05 -34.64
C ASN A 94 -19.35 22.51 -33.21
N ALA A 95 -20.04 23.11 -32.23
CA ALA A 95 -20.00 22.65 -30.84
C ALA A 95 -20.58 21.22 -30.66
N GLN A 96 -21.57 20.84 -31.47
CA GLN A 96 -22.10 19.47 -31.48
C GLN A 96 -21.14 18.49 -32.13
N ILE A 97 -20.48 18.89 -33.21
CA ILE A 97 -19.45 18.09 -33.89
C ILE A 97 -18.28 17.80 -32.94
N GLU A 98 -17.79 18.80 -32.20
CA GLU A 98 -16.75 18.62 -31.18
C GLU A 98 -17.12 17.52 -30.16
N VAL A 99 -18.35 17.56 -29.65
CA VAL A 99 -18.85 16.54 -28.71
C VAL A 99 -18.91 15.15 -29.36
N LEU A 100 -19.24 15.08 -30.64
CA LEU A 100 -19.32 13.83 -31.39
C LEU A 100 -17.94 13.22 -31.60
N LEU A 101 -16.94 14.03 -31.98
CA LEU A 101 -15.55 13.61 -32.15
C LEU A 101 -14.99 13.02 -30.85
N VAL A 102 -15.16 13.72 -29.72
CA VAL A 102 -14.75 13.21 -28.39
C VAL A 102 -15.41 11.87 -28.05
N LYS A 103 -16.67 11.66 -28.46
CA LYS A 103 -17.36 10.36 -28.25
C LYS A 103 -16.78 9.26 -29.13
N ILE A 104 -16.37 9.57 -30.36
CA ILE A 104 -15.76 8.60 -31.28
C ILE A 104 -14.37 8.20 -30.75
N GLU A 105 -13.53 9.17 -30.39
CA GLU A 105 -12.22 8.93 -29.77
C GLU A 105 -12.34 8.03 -28.54
N LYS A 106 -13.26 8.36 -27.62
CA LYS A 106 -13.51 7.55 -26.41
C LYS A 106 -14.03 6.14 -26.70
N ARG A 107 -14.69 5.92 -27.84
CA ARG A 107 -15.11 4.57 -28.28
C ARG A 107 -13.93 3.80 -28.85
N MET A 108 -13.05 4.47 -29.59
CA MET A 108 -11.83 3.87 -30.13
C MET A 108 -10.83 3.49 -29.04
N GLU A 109 -10.64 4.32 -28.01
CA GLU A 109 -9.76 4.01 -26.86
C GLU A 109 -10.22 2.79 -26.04
N LYS A 110 -11.50 2.44 -26.12
CA LYS A 110 -12.10 1.33 -25.36
C LYS A 110 -12.20 0.02 -26.14
N SER A 111 -12.04 0.08 -27.46
CA SER A 111 -12.11 -1.07 -28.36
C SER A 111 -10.73 -1.71 -28.45
#